data_AF-A0A3S1BKD4-F1
#
_entry.id   AF-A0A3S1BKD4-F1
#
_cell.length_a   1.000
_cell.length_b   1.000
_cell.length_c   1.000
_cell.angle_alpha   90.00
_cell.angle_beta   90.00
_cell.angle_gamma   90.00
#
_symmetry.space_group_name_H-M   'P 1'
#
loop_
_entity.id
_entity.type
_entity.pdbx_description
1 polymer ?
#
loop_
_entity_poly.entity_id
_entity_poly.type
_entity_poly.pdbx_seq_one_letter_code
_entity_poly.pdbx_strand_id
1 'polypeptide(L)'
;QQIQEALAAGTIKPGLVVEVQKKDFINNREGMKEKIKEFSLSNLRWIERLDLSSKPALASDSNADGHEDGQSENDDFNREMRLAAQFYFLLITATSRLKPLSDDHMKKVKSKLLEKKMSLERSEKVKKMRDLRKYGKKVQQEVLQQRQKEKKAMLDSVKKFRKGQVDKIDILDETIERQPKQKQAQQMKNGQFKPNKKREFKNKKFGFGGQKKRSKYNTAESAADVSEFSARKAHGKSGGNASKMKAKNKRPGKARRNNIRNRGKK
;
A
#
# COMPACT_ATOMS: atom_id res chain seq x y z
N GLN A 1 -41.65 -38.62 -67.15
CA GLN A 1 -41.51 -38.40 -68.60
C GLN A 1 -41.33 -39.73 -69.34
N GLN A 2 -40.29 -40.52 -69.06
CA GLN A 2 -40.09 -41.85 -69.71
C GLN A 2 -41.28 -42.84 -69.53
N ILE A 3 -41.95 -42.85 -68.38
CA ILE A 3 -43.13 -43.70 -68.13
C ILE A 3 -44.36 -43.24 -68.93
N GLN A 4 -44.50 -41.92 -69.15
CA GLN A 4 -45.60 -41.35 -69.94
C GLN A 4 -45.37 -41.60 -71.44
N GLU A 5 -44.12 -41.54 -71.90
CA GLU A 5 -43.73 -41.91 -73.26
C GLU A 5 -43.94 -43.40 -73.54
N ALA A 6 -43.61 -44.29 -72.59
CA ALA A 6 -43.84 -45.72 -72.71
C ALA A 6 -45.34 -46.11 -72.71
N LEU A 7 -46.17 -45.35 -71.97
CA LEU A 7 -47.62 -45.53 -71.97
C LEU A 7 -48.25 -45.02 -73.28
N ALA A 8 -47.74 -43.91 -73.84
CA ALA A 8 -48.12 -43.41 -75.17
C ALA A 8 -47.66 -44.35 -76.31
N ALA A 9 -46.52 -45.03 -76.13
CA ALA A 9 -46.01 -46.04 -77.05
C ALA A 9 -46.71 -47.41 -76.91
N GLY A 10 -47.66 -47.57 -75.98
CA GLY A 10 -48.51 -48.76 -75.84
C GLY A 10 -47.82 -50.02 -75.29
N THR A 11 -46.56 -49.92 -74.83
CA THR A 11 -45.81 -51.05 -74.27
C THR A 11 -46.26 -51.42 -72.85
N ILE A 12 -46.94 -50.51 -72.15
CA ILE A 12 -47.47 -50.69 -70.80
C ILE A 12 -48.97 -50.43 -70.83
N LYS A 13 -49.78 -51.37 -70.31
CA LYS A 13 -51.24 -51.23 -70.28
C LYS A 13 -51.66 -50.17 -69.24
N PRO A 14 -52.63 -49.29 -69.57
CA PRO A 14 -53.16 -48.31 -68.64
C PRO A 14 -53.79 -49.06 -67.45
N GLY A 15 -53.29 -48.80 -66.25
CA GLY A 15 -53.72 -49.46 -65.00
C GLY A 15 -52.66 -50.33 -64.31
N LEU A 16 -51.54 -50.66 -64.97
CA LEU A 16 -50.41 -51.35 -64.33
C LEU A 16 -49.48 -50.38 -63.56
N VAL A 17 -49.55 -49.09 -63.87
CA VAL A 17 -48.79 -48.04 -63.21
C VAL A 17 -49.66 -47.43 -62.12
N VAL A 18 -49.46 -47.88 -60.88
CA VAL A 18 -50.00 -47.18 -59.71
C VAL A 18 -49.04 -46.05 -59.40
N GLU A 19 -49.50 -44.79 -59.56
CA GLU A 19 -48.77 -43.65 -59.00
C GLU A 19 -48.65 -43.88 -57.50
N VAL A 20 -47.43 -44.19 -57.04
CA VAL A 20 -47.17 -44.31 -55.61
C VAL A 20 -47.38 -42.92 -55.02
N GLN A 21 -48.55 -42.70 -54.42
CA GLN A 21 -48.82 -41.49 -53.66
C GLN A 21 -47.71 -41.36 -52.63
N LYS A 22 -47.04 -40.21 -52.61
CA LYS A 22 -46.00 -39.93 -51.62
C LYS A 22 -46.65 -40.11 -50.25
N LYS A 23 -46.15 -41.07 -49.47
CA LYS A 23 -46.68 -41.33 -48.12
C LYS A 23 -46.40 -40.10 -47.27
N ASP A 24 -47.44 -39.55 -46.66
CA ASP A 24 -47.27 -38.52 -45.66
C ASP A 24 -46.61 -39.15 -44.43
N PHE A 25 -45.31 -38.91 -44.28
CA PHE A 25 -44.60 -39.31 -43.07
C PHE A 25 -44.94 -38.33 -41.96
N ILE A 26 -45.27 -38.86 -40.77
CA ILE A 26 -45.48 -38.06 -39.55
C ILE A 26 -44.30 -37.09 -39.29
N ASN A 27 -43.08 -37.47 -39.72
CA ASN A 27 -41.89 -36.62 -39.69
C ASN A 27 -41.33 -36.37 -41.10
N ASN A 28 -41.90 -35.40 -41.82
CA ASN A 28 -41.39 -34.95 -43.11
C ASN A 28 -40.19 -34.00 -42.93
N ARG A 29 -38.99 -34.58 -42.84
CA ARG A 29 -37.74 -33.82 -42.70
C ARG A 29 -37.41 -32.94 -43.91
N GLU A 30 -37.82 -33.34 -45.11
CA GLU A 30 -37.54 -32.61 -46.34
C GLU A 30 -38.39 -31.35 -46.42
N GLY A 31 -39.69 -31.47 -46.16
CA GLY A 31 -40.61 -30.33 -46.09
C GLY A 31 -40.22 -29.33 -45.01
N MET A 32 -39.76 -29.78 -43.83
CA MET A 32 -39.23 -28.88 -42.81
C MET A 32 -38.00 -28.10 -43.29
N LYS A 33 -37.08 -28.73 -44.02
CA LYS A 33 -35.89 -28.05 -44.57
C LYS A 33 -36.27 -27.03 -45.64
N GLU A 34 -37.25 -27.34 -46.49
CA GLU A 34 -37.77 -26.41 -47.49
C GLU A 34 -38.42 -25.19 -46.83
N LYS A 35 -39.25 -25.41 -45.81
CA LYS A 35 -39.84 -24.32 -45.02
C LYS A 35 -38.81 -23.49 -44.27
N ILE A 36 -37.76 -24.11 -43.70
CA ILE A 36 -36.65 -23.38 -43.09
C ILE A 36 -35.95 -22.49 -44.11
N LYS A 37 -35.73 -22.97 -45.34
CA LYS A 37 -35.13 -22.16 -46.41
C LYS A 37 -36.05 -21.00 -46.81
N GLU A 38 -37.36 -21.25 -46.94
CA GLU A 38 -38.37 -20.23 -47.25
C GLU A 38 -38.40 -19.11 -46.20
N PHE A 39 -38.33 -19.46 -44.91
CA PHE A 39 -38.27 -18.49 -43.81
C PHE A 39 -36.86 -17.92 -43.58
N SER A 40 -35.82 -18.50 -44.18
CA SER A 40 -34.46 -18.03 -43.96
C SER A 40 -34.24 -16.69 -44.66
N LEU A 41 -33.88 -15.67 -43.87
CA LEU A 41 -33.48 -14.36 -44.36
C LEU A 41 -32.04 -14.35 -44.89
N SER A 42 -31.60 -15.45 -45.50
CA SER A 42 -30.21 -15.68 -45.90
C SER A 42 -29.73 -14.71 -46.99
N ASN A 43 -30.67 -14.12 -47.73
CA ASN A 43 -30.46 -13.08 -48.73
C ASN A 43 -30.13 -11.69 -48.15
N LEU A 44 -30.44 -11.42 -46.88
CA LEU A 44 -30.15 -10.14 -46.23
C LEU A 44 -28.70 -10.08 -45.71
N ARG A 45 -28.16 -8.86 -45.64
CA ARG A 45 -26.82 -8.64 -45.07
C ARG A 45 -26.85 -8.90 -43.58
N TRP A 46 -25.77 -9.44 -43.01
CA TRP A 46 -25.68 -9.73 -41.57
C TRP A 46 -26.07 -8.56 -40.66
N ILE A 47 -25.83 -7.30 -41.06
CA ILE A 47 -26.19 -6.13 -40.26
C ILE A 47 -27.71 -5.91 -40.13
N GLU A 48 -28.50 -6.44 -41.05
CA GLU A 48 -29.97 -6.40 -41.03
C GLU A 48 -30.53 -7.58 -40.23
N ARG A 49 -29.80 -8.69 -40.16
CA ARG A 49 -30.19 -9.91 -39.44
C ARG A 49 -29.76 -9.90 -37.98
N LEU A 50 -28.59 -9.32 -37.69
CA LEU A 50 -27.90 -9.30 -36.39
C LEU A 50 -27.85 -10.68 -35.71
N ASP A 51 -27.78 -11.74 -36.50
CA ASP A 51 -27.80 -13.12 -36.04
C ASP A 51 -26.41 -13.58 -35.60
N LEU A 52 -26.31 -14.15 -34.40
CA LEU A 52 -25.08 -14.73 -33.87
C LEU A 52 -25.40 -16.08 -33.23
N SER A 53 -24.86 -17.15 -33.83
CA SER A 53 -24.98 -18.51 -33.30
C SER A 53 -23.69 -18.92 -32.60
N SER A 54 -23.79 -19.33 -31.34
CA SER A 54 -22.73 -20.07 -30.64
C SER A 54 -23.04 -21.57 -30.67
N LYS A 55 -22.00 -22.42 -30.67
CA LYS A 55 -22.21 -23.85 -30.38
C LYS A 55 -22.82 -23.99 -28.98
N PRO A 56 -23.71 -24.97 -28.75
CA PRO A 56 -24.27 -25.21 -27.43
C PRO A 56 -23.15 -25.41 -26.41
N ALA A 57 -23.35 -24.97 -25.17
CA ALA A 57 -22.37 -25.20 -24.11
C ALA A 57 -22.20 -26.71 -24.00
N LEU A 58 -20.95 -27.19 -23.99
CA LEU A 58 -20.72 -28.60 -23.66
C LEU A 58 -21.37 -28.81 -22.30
N ALA A 59 -22.46 -29.58 -22.29
CA ALA A 59 -22.92 -30.18 -21.06
C ALA A 59 -21.72 -30.98 -20.56
N SER A 60 -21.28 -30.72 -19.33
CA SER A 60 -20.41 -31.69 -18.68
C SER A 60 -21.17 -33.01 -18.75
N ASP A 61 -20.59 -34.02 -19.40
CA ASP A 61 -21.02 -35.41 -19.30
C ASP A 61 -20.78 -35.86 -17.86
N SER A 62 -21.53 -35.30 -16.91
CA SER A 62 -21.61 -35.72 -15.52
C SER A 62 -22.79 -36.67 -15.34
N ASN A 63 -23.00 -37.55 -16.32
CA ASN A 63 -23.87 -38.71 -16.23
C ASN A 63 -23.17 -39.87 -16.96
N ALA A 64 -21.99 -40.24 -16.45
CA ALA A 64 -21.34 -41.51 -16.77
C ALA A 64 -21.64 -42.60 -15.73
N ASP A 65 -22.36 -42.30 -14.64
CA ASP A 65 -22.84 -43.30 -13.71
C ASP A 65 -24.26 -42.96 -13.25
N GLY A 66 -25.17 -43.90 -13.45
CA GLY A 66 -26.57 -43.82 -13.04
C GLY A 66 -26.73 -43.95 -11.53
N HIS A 67 -26.42 -42.89 -10.78
CA HIS A 67 -26.83 -42.74 -9.40
C HIS A 67 -27.67 -41.48 -9.21
N GLU A 68 -28.97 -41.71 -9.04
CA GLU A 68 -29.94 -40.72 -8.60
C GLU A 68 -29.66 -40.33 -7.14
N ASP A 69 -28.79 -39.35 -6.91
CA ASP A 69 -28.63 -38.74 -5.58
C ASP A 69 -28.43 -37.22 -5.68
N GLY A 70 -29.53 -36.48 -5.57
CA GLY A 70 -29.59 -35.23 -4.81
C GLY A 70 -28.85 -33.96 -5.30
N GLN A 71 -28.37 -33.86 -6.54
CA GLN A 71 -27.71 -32.63 -7.05
C GLN A 71 -28.39 -31.97 -8.26
N SER A 72 -29.71 -32.16 -8.46
CA SER A 72 -30.41 -31.61 -9.63
C SER A 72 -31.01 -30.21 -9.45
N GLU A 73 -31.06 -29.64 -8.23
CA GLU A 73 -31.76 -28.36 -7.99
C GLU A 73 -30.85 -27.10 -8.04
N ASN A 74 -29.53 -27.25 -8.18
CA ASN A 74 -28.59 -26.11 -8.15
C ASN A 74 -27.64 -26.01 -9.36
N ASP A 75 -27.88 -26.79 -10.41
CA ASP A 75 -27.11 -26.67 -11.65
C ASP A 75 -27.49 -25.45 -12.49
N ASP A 76 -28.52 -24.70 -12.08
CA ASP A 76 -28.89 -23.44 -12.72
C ASP A 76 -27.78 -22.40 -12.64
N PHE A 77 -27.02 -22.34 -11.54
CA PHE A 77 -25.89 -21.40 -11.45
C PHE A 77 -24.78 -21.76 -12.44
N ASN A 78 -24.44 -23.05 -12.56
CA ASN A 78 -23.43 -23.52 -13.51
C ASN A 78 -23.90 -23.36 -14.96
N ARG A 79 -25.18 -23.64 -15.21
CA ARG A 79 -25.85 -23.45 -16.51
C ARG A 79 -25.87 -21.97 -16.90
N GLU A 80 -26.29 -21.09 -15.99
CA GLU A 80 -26.29 -19.64 -16.19
C GLU A 80 -24.87 -19.11 -16.38
N MET A 81 -23.88 -19.62 -15.64
CA MET A 81 -22.49 -19.23 -15.80
C MET A 81 -21.95 -19.63 -17.19
N ARG A 82 -22.30 -20.83 -17.67
CA ARG A 82 -21.95 -21.28 -19.04
C ARG A 82 -22.64 -20.42 -20.09
N LEU A 83 -23.94 -20.17 -19.95
CA LEU A 83 -24.69 -19.29 -20.85
C LEU A 83 -24.10 -17.89 -20.86
N ALA A 84 -23.79 -17.32 -19.69
CA ALA A 84 -23.15 -16.02 -19.57
C ALA A 84 -21.80 -15.99 -20.29
N ALA A 85 -20.94 -17.00 -20.12
CA ALA A 85 -19.67 -17.09 -20.83
C ALA A 85 -19.86 -17.12 -22.36
N GLN A 86 -20.86 -17.87 -22.85
CA GLN A 86 -21.21 -17.90 -24.27
C GLN A 86 -21.74 -16.56 -24.76
N PHE A 87 -22.61 -15.90 -24.00
CA PHE A 87 -23.12 -14.57 -24.30
C PHE A 87 -21.99 -13.53 -24.34
N TYR A 88 -21.02 -13.59 -23.41
CA TYR A 88 -19.85 -12.69 -23.44
C TYR A 88 -19.02 -12.89 -24.70
N PHE A 89 -18.78 -14.14 -25.10
CA PHE A 89 -18.07 -14.43 -26.35
C PHE A 89 -18.83 -13.90 -27.58
N LEU A 90 -20.15 -14.10 -27.63
CA LEU A 90 -21.01 -13.56 -28.68
C LEU A 90 -21.02 -12.03 -28.69
N LEU A 91 -21.04 -11.39 -27.53
CA LEU A 91 -21.01 -9.94 -27.41
C LEU A 91 -19.68 -9.36 -27.89
N ILE A 92 -18.56 -10.02 -27.62
CA ILE A 92 -17.24 -9.64 -28.14
C ILE A 92 -17.19 -9.78 -29.67
N THR A 93 -17.73 -10.88 -30.22
CA THR A 93 -17.79 -11.08 -31.68
C THR A 93 -18.79 -10.15 -32.36
N ALA A 94 -19.88 -9.76 -31.67
CA ALA A 94 -20.82 -8.74 -32.15
C ALA A 94 -20.16 -7.36 -32.20
N THR A 95 -19.52 -6.95 -31.11
CA THR A 95 -18.89 -5.63 -30.95
C THR A 95 -17.63 -5.46 -31.78
N SER A 96 -16.95 -6.55 -32.17
CA SER A 96 -15.86 -6.47 -33.15
C SER A 96 -16.39 -6.21 -34.57
N ARG A 97 -17.59 -6.72 -34.90
CA ARG A 97 -18.26 -6.48 -36.19
C ARG A 97 -18.99 -5.14 -36.23
N LEU A 98 -19.54 -4.69 -35.11
CA LEU A 98 -20.23 -3.41 -34.94
C LEU A 98 -19.29 -2.44 -34.22
N LYS A 99 -18.65 -1.50 -34.93
CA LYS A 99 -17.83 -0.44 -34.29
C LYS A 99 -18.70 0.37 -33.32
N PRO A 100 -18.58 0.21 -31.98
CA PRO A 100 -19.46 0.90 -31.04
C PRO A 100 -18.99 2.34 -30.79
N LEU A 101 -19.90 3.19 -30.30
CA LEU A 101 -19.72 4.63 -30.08
C LEU A 101 -18.51 4.99 -29.18
N SER A 102 -17.80 6.05 -29.59
CA SER A 102 -16.71 6.83 -28.97
C SER A 102 -15.94 6.23 -27.77
N ASP A 103 -14.88 5.50 -28.10
CA ASP A 103 -13.78 5.03 -27.23
C ASP A 103 -13.23 6.10 -26.25
N ASP A 104 -13.36 7.39 -26.57
CA ASP A 104 -12.86 8.49 -25.75
C ASP A 104 -13.53 8.61 -24.38
N HIS A 105 -14.83 8.30 -24.28
CA HIS A 105 -15.51 8.30 -22.98
C HIS A 105 -14.98 7.17 -22.10
N MET A 106 -14.81 5.96 -22.66
CA MET A 106 -14.29 4.81 -21.92
C MET A 106 -12.84 5.00 -21.49
N LYS A 107 -12.01 5.70 -22.30
CA LYS A 107 -10.67 6.13 -21.87
C LYS A 107 -10.71 7.04 -20.65
N LYS A 108 -11.63 8.01 -20.62
CA LYS A 108 -11.83 8.91 -19.46
C LYS A 108 -12.32 8.16 -18.22
N VAL A 109 -13.17 7.15 -18.39
CA VAL A 109 -13.61 6.29 -17.27
C VAL A 109 -12.45 5.45 -16.75
N LYS A 110 -11.69 4.80 -17.63
CA LYS A 110 -10.50 4.01 -17.28
C LYS A 110 -9.46 4.86 -16.56
N SER A 111 -9.19 6.08 -17.03
CA SER A 111 -8.23 6.98 -16.38
C SER A 111 -8.66 7.35 -14.96
N LYS A 112 -9.95 7.65 -14.74
CA LYS A 112 -10.50 7.93 -13.39
C LYS A 112 -10.43 6.72 -12.46
N LEU A 113 -10.65 5.51 -12.97
CA LEU A 113 -10.53 4.27 -12.19
C LEU A 113 -9.08 4.01 -11.77
N LEU A 114 -8.12 4.19 -12.70
CA LEU A 114 -6.70 4.09 -12.40
C LEU A 114 -6.26 5.15 -11.39
N GLU A 115 -6.72 6.38 -11.53
CA GLU A 115 -6.43 7.46 -10.57
C GLU A 115 -6.91 7.12 -9.16
N LYS A 116 -8.14 6.60 -9.01
CA LYS A 116 -8.67 6.16 -7.71
C LYS A 116 -7.83 5.04 -7.10
N LYS A 117 -7.45 4.03 -7.90
CA LYS A 117 -6.59 2.92 -7.46
C LYS A 117 -5.24 3.43 -6.96
N MET A 118 -4.60 4.32 -7.72
CA MET A 118 -3.32 4.92 -7.34
C MET A 118 -3.45 5.82 -6.11
N SER A 119 -4.56 6.54 -5.94
CA SER A 119 -4.84 7.35 -4.75
C SER A 119 -4.95 6.48 -3.48
N LEU A 120 -5.68 5.37 -3.57
CA LEU A 120 -5.81 4.39 -2.48
C LEU A 120 -4.45 3.80 -2.11
N GLU A 121 -3.69 3.32 -3.10
CA GLU A 121 -2.36 2.74 -2.87
C GLU A 121 -1.40 3.75 -2.23
N ARG A 122 -1.41 5.01 -2.67
CA ARG A 122 -0.61 6.08 -2.04
C ARG A 122 -1.04 6.31 -0.59
N SER A 123 -2.33 6.30 -0.30
CA SER A 123 -2.83 6.48 1.07
C SER A 123 -2.37 5.34 2.00
N GLU A 124 -2.36 4.11 1.51
CA GLU A 124 -1.88 2.94 2.24
C GLU A 124 -0.37 2.99 2.48
N LYS A 125 0.42 3.35 1.45
CA LYS A 125 1.87 3.58 1.60
C LYS A 125 2.16 4.66 2.64
N VAL A 126 1.39 5.75 2.65
CA VAL A 126 1.54 6.82 3.65
C VAL A 126 1.19 6.34 5.06
N LYS A 127 0.16 5.49 5.23
CA LYS A 127 -0.15 4.86 6.53
C LYS A 127 1.02 3.99 7.01
N LYS A 128 1.51 3.08 6.16
CA LYS A 128 2.69 2.23 6.46
C LYS A 128 3.91 3.06 6.86
N MET A 129 4.23 4.11 6.09
CA MET A 129 5.35 5.02 6.41
C MET A 129 5.16 5.79 7.71
N ARG A 130 3.92 6.14 8.08
CA ARG A 130 3.61 6.79 9.35
C ARG A 130 3.84 5.83 10.51
N ASP A 131 3.44 4.57 10.36
CA ASP A 131 3.58 3.57 11.40
C ASP A 131 5.05 3.21 11.60
N LEU A 132 5.82 3.00 10.52
CA LEU A 132 7.27 2.82 10.60
C LEU A 132 7.97 3.98 11.34
N ARG A 133 7.57 5.24 11.09
CA ARG A 133 8.12 6.39 11.82
C ARG A 133 7.72 6.42 13.30
N LYS A 134 6.51 5.97 13.64
CA LYS A 134 6.07 5.86 15.04
C LYS A 134 6.85 4.77 15.77
N TYR A 135 6.95 3.58 15.18
CA TYR A 135 7.71 2.46 15.74
C TYR A 135 9.19 2.80 15.86
N GLY A 136 9.80 3.38 14.83
CA GLY A 136 11.21 3.80 14.88
C GLY A 136 11.52 4.74 16.05
N LYS A 137 10.61 5.68 16.38
CA LYS A 137 10.79 6.56 17.55
C LYS A 137 10.65 5.82 18.87
N LYS A 138 9.69 4.90 18.99
CA LYS A 138 9.52 4.06 20.19
C LYS A 138 10.76 3.20 20.43
N VAL A 139 11.23 2.53 19.38
CA VAL A 139 12.44 1.70 19.42
C VAL A 139 13.66 2.53 19.82
N GLN A 140 13.83 3.73 19.27
CA GLN A 140 14.94 4.61 19.68
C GLN A 140 14.90 4.98 21.17
N GLN A 141 13.71 5.27 21.71
CA GLN A 141 13.55 5.58 23.14
C GLN A 141 13.80 4.35 24.01
N GLU A 142 13.26 3.19 23.62
CA GLU A 142 13.42 1.93 24.32
C GLU A 142 14.90 1.49 24.35
N VAL A 143 15.59 1.54 23.21
CA VAL A 143 17.03 1.24 23.13
C VAL A 143 17.85 2.18 24.01
N LEU A 144 17.51 3.48 24.07
CA LEU A 144 18.23 4.43 24.91
C LEU A 144 17.99 4.16 26.40
N GLN A 145 16.76 3.86 26.79
CA GLN A 145 16.42 3.45 28.16
C GLN A 145 17.10 2.14 28.54
N GLN A 146 17.12 1.15 27.64
CA GLN A 146 17.79 -0.13 27.86
C GLN A 146 19.29 0.07 28.06
N ARG A 147 19.96 0.86 27.22
CA ARG A 147 21.37 1.23 27.40
C ARG A 147 21.64 1.94 28.72
N GLN A 148 20.74 2.81 29.17
CA GLN A 148 20.88 3.47 30.49
C GLN A 148 20.70 2.49 31.65
N LYS A 149 19.74 1.56 31.55
CA LYS A 149 19.52 0.49 32.53
C LYS A 149 20.73 -0.44 32.61
N GLU A 150 21.25 -0.90 31.48
CA GLU A 150 22.47 -1.72 31.40
C GLU A 150 23.68 -1.01 32.01
N LYS A 151 23.91 0.26 31.65
CA LYS A 151 24.97 1.07 32.26
C LYS A 151 24.80 1.23 33.77
N LYS A 152 23.57 1.43 34.25
CA LYS A 152 23.31 1.55 35.70
C LYS A 152 23.55 0.22 36.41
N ALA A 153 23.07 -0.89 35.85
CA ALA A 153 23.28 -2.23 36.39
C ALA A 153 24.77 -2.56 36.47
N MET A 154 25.54 -2.24 35.42
CA MET A 154 26.99 -2.37 35.38
C MET A 154 27.69 -1.47 36.41
N LEU A 155 27.28 -0.20 36.56
CA LEU A 155 27.85 0.67 37.58
C LEU A 155 27.55 0.19 39.00
N ASP A 156 26.37 -0.38 39.22
CA ASP A 156 25.97 -0.92 40.51
C ASP A 156 26.71 -2.24 40.82
N SER A 157 26.97 -3.10 39.83
CA SER A 157 27.85 -4.28 40.00
C SER A 157 29.30 -3.85 40.32
N VAL A 158 29.84 -2.87 39.60
CA VAL A 158 31.17 -2.28 39.87
C VAL A 158 31.25 -1.66 41.26
N LYS A 159 30.21 -0.95 41.72
CA LYS A 159 30.16 -0.41 43.09
C LYS A 159 30.09 -1.50 44.15
N LYS A 160 29.28 -2.54 43.95
CA LYS A 160 29.17 -3.69 44.86
C LYS A 160 30.50 -4.41 44.98
N PHE A 161 31.18 -4.62 43.85
CA PHE A 161 32.54 -5.15 43.84
C PHE A 161 33.47 -4.22 44.57
N ARG A 162 33.55 -2.93 44.25
CA ARG A 162 34.42 -1.96 44.97
C ARG A 162 34.21 -1.99 46.49
N LYS A 163 32.97 -2.15 46.95
CA LYS A 163 32.61 -2.27 48.38
C LYS A 163 32.91 -3.64 48.99
N GLY A 164 33.19 -4.66 48.18
CA GLY A 164 33.49 -6.03 48.63
C GLY A 164 32.29 -6.88 48.96
N GLN A 165 31.13 -6.60 48.36
CA GLN A 165 29.95 -7.46 48.48
C GLN A 165 29.94 -8.59 47.45
N VAL A 166 30.71 -8.47 46.36
CA VAL A 166 30.88 -9.49 45.32
C VAL A 166 32.35 -9.57 44.95
N ASP A 167 32.86 -10.79 44.84
CA ASP A 167 34.29 -11.05 44.59
C ASP A 167 34.62 -11.29 43.11
N LYS A 168 33.60 -11.51 42.28
CA LYS A 168 33.72 -11.69 40.83
C LYS A 168 32.78 -10.72 40.11
N ILE A 169 33.25 -10.06 39.06
CA ILE A 169 32.39 -9.36 38.09
C ILE A 169 32.80 -9.77 36.68
N ASP A 170 31.83 -10.11 35.85
CA ASP A 170 31.99 -10.13 34.41
C ASP A 170 31.81 -8.73 33.83
N ILE A 171 32.89 -8.18 33.28
CA ILE A 171 32.86 -6.94 32.52
C ILE A 171 33.34 -7.27 31.11
N LEU A 172 32.43 -7.17 30.13
CA LEU A 172 32.76 -7.32 28.70
C LEU A 172 33.50 -8.63 28.40
N ASP A 173 32.94 -9.75 28.85
CA ASP A 173 33.48 -11.12 28.68
C ASP A 173 34.82 -11.41 29.38
N GLU A 174 35.33 -10.48 30.20
CA GLU A 174 36.43 -10.73 31.13
C GLU A 174 35.93 -10.78 32.58
N THR A 175 36.11 -11.96 33.19
CA THR A 175 35.89 -12.17 34.63
C THR A 175 37.03 -11.55 35.44
N ILE A 176 36.72 -10.55 36.27
CA ILE A 176 37.69 -9.95 37.18
C ILE A 176 37.40 -10.44 38.61
N GLU A 177 38.37 -11.14 39.19
CA GLU A 177 38.31 -11.63 40.58
C GLU A 177 39.12 -10.74 41.54
N ARG A 178 38.60 -10.52 42.76
CA ARG A 178 39.32 -9.77 43.79
C ARG A 178 40.48 -10.59 44.34
N GLN A 179 41.70 -10.07 44.17
CA GLN A 179 42.88 -10.55 44.89
C GLN A 179 42.75 -10.22 46.40
N PRO A 180 43.07 -11.16 47.31
CA PRO A 180 42.95 -10.94 48.75
C PRO A 180 43.93 -9.84 49.21
N LYS A 181 43.42 -8.81 49.89
CA LYS A 181 44.26 -7.72 50.42
C LYS A 181 45.10 -8.20 51.60
N GLN A 182 46.41 -8.33 51.42
CA GLN A 182 47.36 -8.29 52.53
C GLN A 182 47.32 -6.88 53.17
N LYS A 183 47.07 -6.82 54.48
CA LYS A 183 47.01 -5.57 55.25
C LYS A 183 48.41 -4.97 55.37
N GLN A 184 48.71 -3.90 54.65
CA GLN A 184 49.85 -3.03 54.95
C GLN A 184 49.33 -1.70 55.52
N ALA A 185 49.72 -1.41 56.76
CA ALA A 185 49.42 -0.17 57.47
C ALA A 185 50.25 0.98 56.88
N GLN A 186 49.61 2.10 56.51
CA GLN A 186 50.31 3.30 56.03
C GLN A 186 50.22 4.44 57.04
N GLN A 187 51.42 4.90 57.41
CA GLN A 187 51.74 6.04 58.26
C GLN A 187 51.23 7.37 57.69
N MET A 188 50.66 8.18 58.58
CA MET A 188 50.33 9.59 58.36
C MET A 188 51.58 10.42 58.06
N LYS A 189 51.56 11.25 57.01
CA LYS A 189 52.51 12.36 56.85
C LYS A 189 51.78 13.71 56.91
N ASN A 190 52.24 14.51 57.86
CA ASN A 190 51.86 15.89 58.14
C ASN A 190 52.16 16.84 56.96
N GLY A 191 51.39 17.92 56.87
CA GLY A 191 51.90 19.21 56.38
C GLY A 191 51.29 19.76 55.08
N GLN A 192 50.13 20.40 55.21
CA GLN A 192 49.71 21.69 54.61
C GLN A 192 48.20 21.67 54.32
N PHE A 193 47.44 22.38 55.17
CA PHE A 193 46.01 22.57 55.01
C PHE A 193 45.74 23.48 53.79
N LYS A 194 45.63 22.89 52.60
CA LYS A 194 45.09 23.60 51.44
C LYS A 194 43.65 24.00 51.74
N PRO A 195 43.25 25.27 51.54
CA PRO A 195 41.88 25.69 51.79
C PRO A 195 40.91 24.88 50.92
N ASN A 196 39.81 24.42 51.51
CA ASN A 196 38.77 23.65 50.81
C ASN A 196 38.32 24.39 49.52
N LYS A 197 38.03 23.68 48.42
CA LYS A 197 37.49 24.24 47.16
C LYS A 197 36.31 25.20 47.37
N LYS A 198 35.48 24.95 48.40
CA LYS A 198 34.41 25.89 48.80
C LYS A 198 34.95 27.25 49.28
N ARG A 199 36.05 27.25 50.02
CA ARG A 199 36.75 28.46 50.48
C ARG A 199 37.48 29.16 49.33
N GLU A 200 38.11 28.42 48.43
CA GLU A 200 38.72 28.98 47.21
C GLU A 200 37.68 29.70 46.33
N PHE A 201 36.51 29.10 46.11
CA PHE A 201 35.43 29.74 45.35
C PHE A 201 34.90 30.99 46.05
N LYS A 202 34.73 30.96 47.37
CA LYS A 202 34.32 32.14 48.15
C LYS A 202 35.37 33.25 48.10
N ASN A 203 36.66 32.91 48.17
CA ASN A 203 37.75 33.88 48.03
C ASN A 203 37.76 34.49 46.62
N LYS A 204 37.51 33.69 45.57
CA LYS A 204 37.41 34.19 44.19
C LYS A 204 36.19 35.10 44.00
N LYS A 205 35.04 34.73 44.59
CA LYS A 205 33.76 35.45 44.44
C LYS A 205 33.70 36.72 45.31
N PHE A 206 34.27 36.69 46.51
CA PHE A 206 34.10 37.74 47.52
C PHE A 206 35.41 38.40 48.00
N GLY A 207 36.57 37.92 47.55
CA GLY A 207 37.88 38.30 48.10
C GLY A 207 38.19 37.58 49.41
N PHE A 208 39.46 37.50 49.78
CA PHE A 208 39.87 36.98 51.09
C PHE A 208 39.50 38.03 52.16
N GLY A 209 38.65 37.67 53.14
CA GLY A 209 38.26 38.59 54.23
C GLY A 209 36.94 39.35 54.04
N GLY A 210 36.16 39.05 52.99
CA GLY A 210 34.73 39.35 52.95
C GLY A 210 34.31 40.83 53.00
N GLN A 211 34.53 41.57 51.91
CA GLN A 211 33.63 42.62 51.39
C GLN A 211 34.34 43.36 50.25
N LYS A 212 34.00 43.07 48.98
CA LYS A 212 34.26 44.03 47.89
C LYS A 212 33.19 45.12 47.95
N LYS A 213 33.39 46.16 48.76
CA LYS A 213 32.49 47.34 48.80
C LYS A 213 32.35 48.06 47.45
N ARG A 214 33.13 47.68 46.42
CA ARG A 214 33.11 48.33 45.11
C ARG A 214 33.01 47.41 43.88
N SER A 215 32.74 46.11 44.03
CA SER A 215 32.63 45.21 42.86
C SER A 215 31.38 45.42 42.00
N LYS A 216 30.46 46.29 42.43
CA LYS A 216 29.24 46.66 41.71
C LYS A 216 29.35 48.03 41.03
N TYR A 217 30.50 48.70 41.11
CA TYR A 217 30.72 49.94 40.37
C TYR A 217 31.22 49.60 38.98
N ASN A 218 30.65 50.27 37.97
CA ASN A 218 31.11 50.17 36.60
C ASN A 218 32.53 50.76 36.53
N THR A 219 33.52 49.94 36.22
CA THR A 219 34.84 50.42 35.81
C THR A 219 34.77 50.90 34.35
N ALA A 220 35.65 51.80 33.93
CA ALA A 220 35.70 52.26 32.55
C ALA A 220 35.80 51.08 31.56
N GLU A 221 36.52 50.03 31.94
CA GLU A 221 36.63 48.77 31.19
C GLU A 221 35.30 47.99 31.14
N SER A 222 34.55 47.94 32.26
CA SER A 222 33.24 47.29 32.32
C SER A 222 32.16 47.98 31.50
N ALA A 223 32.28 49.29 31.24
CA ALA A 223 31.35 50.02 30.38
C ALA A 223 31.67 49.84 28.89
N ALA A 224 32.92 49.53 28.55
CA ALA A 224 33.38 49.29 27.18
C ALA A 224 33.30 47.81 26.75
N ASP A 225 33.15 46.88 27.69
CA ASP A 225 33.10 45.44 27.40
C ASP A 225 31.75 44.98 26.84
N VAL A 226 31.66 44.96 25.51
CA VAL A 226 30.53 44.42 24.74
C VAL A 226 30.74 42.96 24.30
N SER A 227 31.78 42.27 24.81
CA SER A 227 32.13 40.92 24.36
C SER A 227 31.05 39.87 24.68
N GLU A 228 30.26 40.09 25.72
CA GLU A 228 29.13 39.22 26.09
C GLU A 228 27.86 39.50 25.24
N PHE A 229 27.81 40.63 24.53
CA PHE A 229 26.72 40.97 23.61
C PHE A 229 26.91 40.27 22.25
N SER A 230 26.33 39.08 22.11
CA SER A 230 26.26 38.38 20.84
C SER A 230 25.00 38.76 20.05
N ALA A 231 25.15 39.59 19.02
CA ALA A 231 24.07 39.96 18.10
C ALA A 231 23.38 38.74 17.46
N ARG A 232 24.12 37.63 17.27
CA ARG A 232 23.60 36.34 16.77
C ARG A 232 22.61 35.65 17.72
N LYS A 233 22.71 35.91 19.02
CA LYS A 233 21.85 35.32 20.07
C LYS A 233 20.68 36.23 20.43
N ALA A 234 20.89 37.55 20.43
CA ALA A 234 19.86 38.55 20.73
C ALA A 234 18.83 38.70 19.59
N HIS A 235 19.28 38.63 18.34
CA HIS A 235 18.41 38.51 17.19
C HIS A 235 18.77 37.19 16.51
N GLY A 236 17.90 36.18 16.58
CA GLY A 236 18.13 34.82 16.06
C GLY A 236 18.31 34.70 14.53
N LYS A 237 18.94 35.68 13.88
CA LYS A 237 19.43 35.65 12.51
C LYS A 237 20.92 35.36 12.55
N SER A 238 21.24 34.07 12.55
CA SER A 238 22.54 33.61 12.07
C SER A 238 22.71 34.06 10.63
N GLY A 239 23.59 35.04 10.41
CA GLY A 239 24.24 35.25 9.13
C GLY A 239 25.09 34.01 8.81
N GLY A 240 24.65 33.28 7.81
CA GLY A 240 25.27 32.09 7.25
C GLY A 240 24.31 31.44 6.27
N ASN A 241 24.68 31.41 5.00
CA ASN A 241 23.96 30.82 3.87
C ASN A 241 23.12 29.59 4.26
N ALA A 242 21.80 29.76 4.33
CA ALA A 242 20.84 28.67 4.45
C ALA A 242 19.80 28.78 3.33
N SER A 243 20.28 28.55 2.12
CA SER A 243 19.45 27.91 1.11
C SER A 243 18.89 26.62 1.72
N LYS A 244 17.58 26.38 1.53
CA LYS A 244 16.88 25.13 1.93
C LYS A 244 16.93 24.76 3.43
N MET A 245 16.19 25.48 4.27
CA MET A 245 15.62 24.86 5.47
C MET A 245 14.10 25.04 5.51
N LYS A 246 13.42 23.89 5.42
CA LYS A 246 11.98 23.69 5.49
C LYS A 246 11.34 24.58 6.56
N ALA A 247 10.67 25.63 6.11
CA ALA A 247 9.73 26.36 6.94
C ALA A 247 8.68 25.35 7.46
N LYS A 248 8.68 25.11 8.77
CA LYS A 248 7.54 24.49 9.47
C LYS A 248 6.27 25.21 8.98
N ASN A 249 5.27 24.44 8.55
CA ASN A 249 3.97 24.89 8.07
C ASN A 249 3.32 25.91 9.02
N LYS A 250 3.69 27.19 8.91
CA LYS A 250 2.94 28.30 9.48
C LYS A 250 1.87 28.65 8.47
N ARG A 251 0.61 28.58 8.89
CA ARG A 251 -0.54 29.00 8.09
C ARG A 251 -0.28 30.42 7.56
N PRO A 252 -0.41 30.67 6.24
CA PRO A 252 -0.27 32.00 5.69
C PRO A 252 -1.28 32.97 6.34
N GLY A 253 -0.85 34.22 6.57
CA GLY A 253 -1.67 35.27 7.17
C GLY A 253 -2.98 35.52 6.41
N LYS A 254 -3.95 36.17 7.06
CA LYS A 254 -5.33 36.37 6.55
C LYS A 254 -5.35 37.02 5.15
N ALA A 255 -4.53 38.05 4.92
CA ALA A 255 -4.40 38.72 3.62
C ALA A 255 -3.92 37.76 2.51
N ARG A 256 -2.89 36.95 2.78
CA ARG A 256 -2.38 35.95 1.83
C ARG A 256 -3.40 34.86 1.52
N ARG A 257 -4.21 34.45 2.50
CA ARG A 257 -5.29 33.47 2.28
C ARG A 257 -6.39 34.01 1.37
N ASN A 258 -6.75 35.28 1.52
CA ASN A 258 -7.75 35.92 0.65
C ASN A 258 -7.25 36.03 -0.79
N ASN A 259 -5.98 36.40 -1.00
CA ASN A 259 -5.41 36.48 -2.35
C ASN A 259 -5.33 35.12 -3.06
N ILE A 260 -5.02 34.04 -2.33
CA ILE A 260 -5.01 32.69 -2.90
C ILE A 260 -6.43 32.25 -3.29
N ARG A 261 -7.44 32.54 -2.47
CA ARG A 261 -8.85 32.26 -2.80
C ARG A 261 -9.31 33.01 -4.05
N ASN A 262 -8.91 34.27 -4.20
CA ASN A 262 -9.31 35.09 -5.35
C ASN A 262 -8.59 34.68 -6.65
N ARG A 263 -7.39 34.07 -6.55
CA ARG A 263 -6.67 33.55 -7.73
C ARG A 263 -7.32 32.33 -8.35
N GLY A 264 -8.10 31.54 -7.60
CA GLY A 264 -8.81 30.37 -8.13
C GLY A 264 -10.18 30.67 -8.73
N LYS A 265 -10.57 31.95 -8.85
CA LYS A 265 -11.83 32.42 -9.42
C LYS A 265 -11.66 33.14 -10.78
N LYS A 266 -10.50 32.96 -11.43
CA LYS A 266 -10.30 33.34 -12.84
C LYS A 266 -10.19 32.09 -13.68
#